data_AF-A0A945GJX8-F1
#
_entry.id   AF-A0A945GJX8-F1
#
_cell.length_a   1.000
_cell.length_b   1.000
_cell.length_c   1.000
_cell.angle_alpha   90.00
_cell.angle_beta   90.00
_cell.angle_gamma   90.00
#
_symmetry.space_group_name_H-M   'P 1'
#
loop_
_entity.id
_entity.type
_entity.pdbx_description
1 polymer ?
#
loop_
_entity_poly.entity_id
_entity_poly.type
_entity_poly.pdbx_seq_one_letter_code
_entity_poly.pdbx_strand_id
1 'polypeptide(L)'
;MTSRAEDKTRKDEEFELVPRDLPFEPGFNIKTLWAALFVGFIMLPGAIYLGLVTGQSMAGGAEWVTLILFIEIAKRSFVRLRPQEVIILYWVAGGLVMMGGKLGTGANLFGGPFGGLIWNQYLVQSPQADGLHQY
;
A
#
# COMPACT_ATOMS: atom_id res chain seq x y z
N MET A 1 27.88 -7.20 45.03
CA MET A 1 28.49 -6.91 43.71
C MET A 1 28.07 -7.90 42.61
N THR A 2 27.16 -8.84 42.88
CA THR A 2 26.71 -9.91 41.96
C THR A 2 25.44 -9.57 41.16
N SER A 3 24.63 -8.62 41.61
CA SER A 3 23.35 -8.24 40.97
C SER A 3 23.49 -7.62 39.56
N ARG A 4 24.63 -7.01 39.23
CA ARG A 4 24.85 -6.36 37.91
C ARG A 4 25.24 -7.35 36.80
N ALA A 5 25.76 -8.53 37.17
CA ALA A 5 26.14 -9.56 36.22
C ALA A 5 24.92 -10.38 35.78
N GLU A 6 24.02 -10.73 36.70
CA GLU A 6 22.78 -11.46 36.39
C GLU A 6 21.77 -10.62 35.57
N ASP A 7 21.72 -9.30 35.78
CA ASP A 7 20.89 -8.39 34.97
C ASP A 7 21.41 -8.24 33.53
N LYS A 8 22.71 -8.48 33.30
CA LYS A 8 23.30 -8.45 31.96
C LYS A 8 22.98 -9.73 31.19
N THR A 9 23.16 -10.90 31.82
CA THR A 9 22.87 -12.20 31.20
C THR A 9 21.38 -12.40 30.90
N ARG A 10 20.48 -11.89 31.75
CA ARG A 10 19.03 -11.95 31.50
C ARG A 10 18.57 -11.14 30.29
N LYS A 11 19.19 -10.00 30.01
CA LYS A 11 18.84 -9.13 28.87
C LYS A 11 19.24 -9.73 27.52
N ASP A 12 20.24 -10.59 27.51
CA ASP A 12 20.78 -11.20 26.30
C ASP A 12 19.96 -12.43 25.86
N GLU A 13 19.30 -13.11 26.80
CA GLU A 13 18.41 -14.26 26.55
C GLU A 13 16.96 -13.86 26.22
N GLU A 14 16.55 -12.61 26.48
CA GLU A 14 15.13 -12.21 26.44
C GLU A 14 14.57 -11.96 25.03
N PHE A 15 15.38 -11.91 23.96
CA PHE A 15 14.87 -11.62 22.61
C PHE A 15 15.57 -12.36 21.47
N GLU A 16 15.77 -13.68 21.59
CA GLU A 16 16.00 -14.49 20.38
C GLU A 16 14.66 -14.75 19.68
N LEU A 17 14.07 -13.69 19.10
CA LEU A 17 12.75 -13.71 18.45
C LEU A 17 12.69 -14.61 17.21
N VAL A 18 13.86 -14.92 16.63
CA VAL A 18 14.02 -15.60 15.35
C VAL A 18 15.28 -16.47 15.42
N PRO A 19 15.19 -17.80 15.20
CA PRO A 19 16.35 -18.68 15.14
C PRO A 19 17.39 -18.18 14.12
N ARG A 20 18.67 -18.15 14.51
CA ARG A 20 19.77 -17.62 13.67
C ARG A 20 20.02 -18.43 12.40
N ASP A 21 19.50 -19.65 12.35
CA ASP A 21 19.68 -20.65 11.30
C ASP A 21 18.48 -20.78 10.36
N LEU A 22 17.53 -19.83 10.39
CA LEU A 22 16.39 -19.85 9.47
C LEU A 22 16.84 -19.71 8.00
N PRO A 23 16.42 -20.62 7.11
CA PRO A 23 16.72 -20.51 5.69
C PRO A 23 16.03 -19.28 5.08
N PHE A 24 16.72 -18.60 4.16
CA PHE A 24 16.14 -17.50 3.41
C PHE A 24 15.01 -18.01 2.51
N GLU A 25 13.85 -17.37 2.63
CA GLU A 25 12.70 -17.65 1.78
C GLU A 25 12.35 -16.42 0.91
N PRO A 26 12.25 -16.56 -0.42
CA PRO A 26 11.92 -15.45 -1.29
C PRO A 26 10.45 -15.03 -1.11
N GLY A 27 10.23 -13.77 -0.73
CA GLY A 27 8.89 -13.16 -0.61
C GLY A 27 8.40 -12.51 -1.91
N PHE A 28 9.30 -12.10 -2.81
CA PHE A 28 8.94 -11.53 -4.11
C PHE A 28 8.71 -12.66 -5.12
N ASN A 29 7.48 -12.76 -5.64
CA ASN A 29 7.10 -13.78 -6.62
C ASN A 29 5.94 -13.32 -7.51
N ILE A 30 5.42 -14.22 -8.34
CA ILE A 30 4.33 -13.89 -9.27
C ILE A 30 3.06 -13.41 -8.55
N LYS A 31 2.78 -13.89 -7.33
CA LYS A 31 1.63 -13.42 -6.53
C LYS A 31 1.80 -11.95 -6.14
N THR A 32 3.03 -11.56 -5.75
CA THR A 32 3.31 -10.15 -5.40
C THR A 32 3.28 -9.24 -6.61
N LEU A 33 3.63 -9.76 -7.80
CA LEU A 33 3.50 -9.00 -9.05
C LEU A 33 2.03 -8.72 -9.40
N TRP A 34 1.17 -9.73 -9.33
CA TRP A 34 -0.27 -9.55 -9.53
C TRP A 34 -0.88 -8.59 -8.53
N ALA A 35 -0.38 -8.60 -7.29
CA ALA A 35 -0.81 -7.65 -6.29
C ALA A 35 -0.40 -6.22 -6.60
N ALA A 36 0.85 -6.00 -7.04
CA ALA A 36 1.31 -4.69 -7.47
C ALA A 36 0.44 -4.13 -8.61
N LEU A 37 0.07 -4.97 -9.59
CA LEU A 37 -0.81 -4.57 -10.69
C LEU A 37 -2.19 -4.16 -10.21
N PHE A 38 -2.81 -4.95 -9.33
CA PHE A 38 -4.11 -4.59 -8.76
C PHE A 38 -4.04 -3.29 -7.96
N VAL A 39 -2.99 -3.11 -7.14
CA VAL A 39 -2.79 -1.85 -6.42
C VAL A 39 -2.72 -0.68 -7.41
N GLY A 40 -1.88 -0.82 -8.43
CA GLY A 40 -1.63 0.22 -9.42
C GLY A 40 -2.84 0.60 -10.27
N PHE A 41 -3.59 -0.38 -10.78
CA PHE A 41 -4.66 -0.14 -11.76
C PHE A 41 -6.06 -0.05 -11.16
N ILE A 42 -6.29 -0.56 -9.96
CA ILE A 42 -7.63 -0.58 -9.35
C ILE A 42 -7.64 0.31 -8.11
N MET A 43 -6.70 0.10 -7.18
CA MET A 43 -6.72 0.83 -5.90
C MET A 43 -6.27 2.27 -6.01
N LEU A 44 -5.16 2.55 -6.72
CA LEU A 44 -4.71 3.93 -6.90
C LEU A 44 -5.78 4.78 -7.60
N PRO A 45 -6.40 4.37 -8.72
CA PRO A 45 -7.45 5.16 -9.34
C PRO A 45 -8.67 5.39 -8.44
N GLY A 46 -9.12 4.34 -7.73
CA GLY A 46 -10.24 4.45 -6.80
C GLY A 46 -9.96 5.42 -5.64
N ALA A 47 -8.75 5.35 -5.06
CA ALA A 47 -8.34 6.23 -3.96
C ALA A 47 -8.25 7.70 -4.39
N ILE A 48 -7.77 7.96 -5.60
CA ILE A 48 -7.70 9.32 -6.17
C ILE A 48 -9.11 9.88 -6.35
N TYR A 49 -9.99 9.12 -7.01
CA TYR A 49 -11.37 9.55 -7.21
C TYR A 49 -12.07 9.85 -5.89
N LEU A 50 -11.96 8.95 -4.92
CA LEU A 50 -12.57 9.14 -3.61
C LEU A 50 -11.98 10.37 -2.89
N GLY A 51 -10.69 10.65 -3.08
CA GLY A 51 -10.07 11.85 -2.55
C GLY A 51 -10.59 13.14 -3.18
N LEU A 52 -10.89 13.13 -4.48
CA LEU A 52 -11.51 14.27 -5.18
C LEU A 52 -12.96 14.50 -4.71
N VAL A 53 -13.74 13.43 -4.53
CA VAL A 53 -15.14 13.50 -4.10
C VAL A 53 -15.27 13.94 -2.65
N THR A 54 -14.44 13.40 -1.76
CA THR A 54 -14.50 13.68 -0.31
C THR A 54 -13.73 14.93 0.09
N GLY A 55 -12.89 15.47 -0.81
CA GLY A 55 -11.97 16.57 -0.53
C GLY A 55 -10.90 16.22 0.51
N GLN A 56 -10.67 14.93 0.78
CA GLN A 56 -9.72 14.44 1.77
C GLN A 56 -8.76 13.43 1.15
N SER A 57 -7.48 13.49 1.54
CA SER A 57 -6.51 12.47 1.12
C SER A 57 -6.79 11.16 1.86
N MET A 58 -7.27 10.14 1.15
CA MET A 58 -7.42 8.77 1.66
C MET A 58 -6.12 7.94 1.57
N ALA A 59 -4.99 8.57 1.20
CA ALA A 59 -3.74 7.88 0.89
C ALA A 59 -3.23 7.00 2.05
N GLY A 60 -3.36 7.45 3.30
CA GLY A 60 -2.91 6.67 4.47
C GLY A 60 -3.80 5.48 4.84
N GLY A 61 -5.08 5.49 4.47
CA GLY A 61 -6.00 4.37 4.74
C GLY A 61 -6.07 3.35 3.60
N ALA A 62 -5.86 3.81 2.37
CA ALA A 62 -5.97 2.99 1.16
C ALA A 62 -4.97 1.83 1.14
N GLU A 63 -3.77 1.99 1.72
CA GLU A 63 -2.76 0.93 1.81
C GLU A 63 -3.26 -0.26 2.65
N TRP A 64 -3.84 0.02 3.82
CA TRP A 64 -4.32 -1.00 4.76
C TRP A 64 -5.50 -1.76 4.18
N VAL A 65 -6.45 -1.03 3.58
CA VAL A 65 -7.61 -1.63 2.91
C VAL A 65 -7.16 -2.54 1.76
N THR A 66 -6.18 -2.09 0.96
CA THR A 66 -5.63 -2.89 -0.14
C THR A 66 -4.95 -4.16 0.36
N LEU A 67 -4.14 -4.06 1.41
CA LEU A 67 -3.49 -5.22 2.03
C LEU A 67 -4.52 -6.23 2.55
N ILE A 68 -5.53 -5.75 3.29
CA ILE A 68 -6.57 -6.60 3.88
C ILE A 68 -7.36 -7.31 2.78
N LEU A 69 -7.77 -6.61 1.73
CA LEU A 69 -8.51 -7.21 0.61
C LEU A 69 -7.67 -8.29 -0.10
N PHE A 70 -6.37 -8.06 -0.29
CA PHE A 70 -5.49 -9.07 -0.89
C PHE A 70 -5.36 -10.32 -0.04
N ILE A 71 -5.13 -10.15 1.27
CA ILE A 71 -5.03 -11.26 2.21
C ILE A 71 -6.35 -12.04 2.23
N GLU A 72 -7.47 -11.33 2.21
CA GLU A 72 -8.80 -11.95 2.23
C GLU A 72 -9.11 -12.70 0.92
N ILE A 73 -8.76 -12.14 -0.24
CA ILE A 73 -8.86 -12.83 -1.53
C ILE A 73 -7.98 -14.08 -1.55
N ALA A 74 -6.73 -13.98 -1.08
CA ALA A 74 -5.83 -15.12 -1.02
C ALA A 74 -6.38 -16.23 -0.11
N LYS A 75 -6.90 -15.87 1.07
CA LYS A 75 -7.58 -16.80 1.99
C LYS A 75 -8.76 -17.50 1.33
N ARG A 76 -9.63 -16.75 0.62
CA ARG A 76 -10.81 -17.30 -0.08
C ARG A 76 -10.45 -18.15 -1.30
N SER A 77 -9.32 -17.87 -1.93
CA SER A 77 -8.79 -18.62 -3.05
C SER A 77 -8.02 -19.88 -2.61
N PHE A 78 -8.06 -20.22 -1.32
CA PHE A 78 -7.28 -21.31 -0.71
C PHE A 78 -5.77 -21.20 -0.95
N VAL A 79 -5.26 -19.99 -1.23
CA VAL A 79 -3.83 -19.70 -1.41
C VAL A 79 -3.22 -19.44 -0.04
N ARG A 80 -2.21 -20.23 0.34
CA ARG A 80 -1.41 -19.94 1.54
C ARG A 80 -0.39 -18.84 1.21
N LEU A 81 -0.49 -17.72 1.91
CA LEU A 81 0.50 -16.65 1.90
C LEU A 81 1.47 -16.86 3.08
N ARG A 82 2.76 -16.85 2.78
CA ARG A 82 3.82 -16.89 3.79
C ARG A 82 4.06 -15.50 4.38
N PRO A 83 4.57 -15.37 5.61
CA PRO A 83 4.86 -14.07 6.22
C PRO A 83 5.72 -13.16 5.35
N GLN A 84 6.72 -13.72 4.66
CA GLN A 84 7.62 -13.00 3.75
C GLN A 84 6.86 -12.43 2.54
N GLU A 85 5.89 -13.17 2.00
CA GLU A 85 5.04 -12.68 0.91
C GLU A 85 4.16 -11.53 1.40
N VAL A 86 3.59 -11.64 2.60
CA VAL A 86 2.75 -10.59 3.20
C VAL A 86 3.53 -9.30 3.48
N ILE A 87 4.75 -9.42 4.00
CA ILE A 87 5.63 -8.26 4.25
C ILE A 87 5.99 -7.56 2.93
N ILE A 88 6.35 -8.32 1.89
CA ILE A 88 6.65 -7.76 0.58
C ILE A 88 5.39 -7.10 -0.02
N LEU A 89 4.22 -7.73 0.09
CA LEU A 89 2.95 -7.14 -0.34
C LEU A 89 2.68 -5.80 0.35
N TYR A 90 2.91 -5.72 1.67
CA TYR A 90 2.76 -4.47 2.42
C TYR A 90 3.70 -3.37 1.91
N TRP A 91 4.99 -3.66 1.77
CA TRP A 91 5.96 -2.67 1.29
C TRP A 91 5.72 -2.26 -0.15
N VAL A 92 5.29 -3.18 -1.01
CA VAL A 92 4.93 -2.89 -2.40
C VAL A 92 3.69 -2.00 -2.46
N ALA A 93 2.64 -2.32 -1.69
CA ALA A 93 1.42 -1.53 -1.65
C ALA A 93 1.68 -0.11 -1.14
N GLY A 94 2.35 0.02 0.01
CA GLY A 94 2.73 1.33 0.56
C GLY A 94 3.67 2.10 -0.36
N GLY A 95 4.65 1.42 -0.96
CA GLY A 95 5.56 2.00 -1.95
C GLY A 95 4.83 2.53 -3.19
N LEU A 96 3.87 1.79 -3.74
CA LEU A 96 3.07 2.22 -4.89
C LEU A 96 2.19 3.42 -4.55
N VAL A 97 1.57 3.45 -3.36
CA VAL A 97 0.75 4.57 -2.90
C VAL A 97 1.61 5.82 -2.71
N MET A 98 2.78 5.69 -2.08
CA MET A 98 3.72 6.80 -1.88
C MET A 98 4.31 7.31 -3.19
N MET A 99 4.66 6.41 -4.13
CA MET A 99 5.09 6.77 -5.48
C MET A 99 3.97 7.41 -6.28
N GLY A 100 2.72 6.94 -6.12
CA GLY A 100 1.53 7.61 -6.63
C GLY A 100 1.40 9.03 -6.06
N GLY A 101 1.72 9.26 -4.79
CA GLY A 101 1.78 10.61 -4.24
C GLY A 101 2.87 11.50 -4.87
N LYS A 102 4.06 10.95 -5.15
CA LYS A 102 5.25 11.72 -5.56
C LYS A 102 5.49 11.85 -7.07
N LEU A 103 5.04 10.87 -7.86
CA LEU A 103 5.21 10.84 -9.32
C LEU A 103 4.05 11.51 -10.06
N GLY A 104 3.10 12.12 -9.32
CA GLY A 104 2.09 13.00 -9.87
C GLY A 104 2.78 14.26 -10.40
N THR A 105 2.72 14.45 -11.70
CA THR A 105 3.30 15.60 -12.40
C THR A 105 2.72 16.91 -11.86
N GLY A 106 3.44 17.54 -10.92
CA GLY A 106 3.08 18.82 -10.30
C GLY A 106 2.75 18.67 -8.82
N ALA A 107 3.36 19.54 -8.01
CA ALA A 107 3.40 19.51 -6.54
C ALA A 107 2.03 19.51 -5.81
N ASN A 108 0.90 19.53 -6.53
CA ASN A 108 -0.44 19.72 -5.97
C ASN A 108 -1.47 18.66 -6.40
N LEU A 109 -1.12 17.67 -7.24
CA LEU A 109 -2.08 16.64 -7.66
C LEU A 109 -1.73 15.27 -7.06
N PHE A 110 -2.44 14.93 -5.98
CA PHE A 110 -2.43 13.59 -5.40
C PHE A 110 -2.92 12.58 -6.46
N GLY A 111 -2.09 11.64 -6.91
CA GLY A 111 -2.56 10.53 -7.75
C GLY A 111 -1.64 9.96 -8.82
N GLY A 112 -0.39 10.41 -8.92
CA GLY A 112 0.62 9.69 -9.69
C GLY A 112 0.35 9.79 -11.19
N PRO A 113 0.76 8.79 -11.99
CA PRO A 113 0.55 8.80 -13.44
C PRO A 113 -0.93 8.86 -13.85
N PHE A 114 -1.85 8.49 -12.93
CA PHE A 114 -3.29 8.53 -13.18
C PHE A 114 -3.97 9.81 -12.66
N GLY A 115 -3.30 10.61 -11.83
CA GLY A 115 -3.89 11.75 -11.15
C GLY A 115 -4.51 12.78 -12.10
N GLY A 116 -3.76 13.18 -13.13
CA GLY A 116 -4.24 14.12 -14.15
C GLY A 116 -5.41 13.59 -14.96
N LEU A 117 -5.37 12.31 -15.34
CA LEU A 117 -6.42 11.68 -16.12
C LEU A 117 -7.73 11.59 -15.34
N ILE A 118 -7.65 11.17 -14.07
CA ILE A 118 -8.82 11.05 -13.18
C ILE A 118 -9.37 12.43 -12.82
N TRP A 119 -8.51 13.41 -12.58
CA TRP A 119 -8.92 14.79 -12.35
C TRP A 119 -9.71 15.34 -13.55
N ASN A 120 -9.20 15.18 -14.77
CA ASN A 120 -9.89 15.62 -15.98
C ASN A 120 -11.26 14.95 -16.12
N GLN A 121 -11.33 13.64 -15.86
CA GLN A 121 -12.59 12.90 -15.92
C GLN A 121 -13.57 13.35 -14.84
N TYR A 122 -13.09 13.59 -13.62
CA TYR A 122 -13.90 14.09 -12.51
C TYR A 122 -14.46 15.48 -12.81
N LEU A 123 -13.64 16.39 -13.35
CA LEU A 123 -14.08 17.72 -13.73
C LEU A 123 -15.19 17.68 -14.77
N VAL A 124 -15.03 16.91 -15.86
CA VAL A 124 -16.04 16.80 -16.92
C VAL A 124 -17.38 16.27 -16.40
N GLN A 125 -17.36 15.39 -15.39
CA GLN A 125 -18.56 14.83 -14.78
C GLN A 125 -19.13 15.68 -13.63
N SER A 126 -18.42 16.72 -13.21
CA SER A 126 -18.84 17.54 -12.08
C SER A 126 -20.01 18.46 -12.46
N PRO A 127 -20.96 18.72 -11.55
CA PRO A 127 -22.05 19.68 -11.79
C PRO A 127 -21.56 21.08 -12.19
N GLN A 128 -20.35 21.45 -11.76
CA GLN A 128 -19.72 22.74 -12.05
C GLN A 128 -19.23 22.86 -13.49
N ALA A 129 -19.02 21.72 -14.18
CA ALA A 129 -18.67 21.69 -15.60
C ALA A 129 -19.88 21.58 -16.52
N ASP A 130 -21.08 21.38 -15.97
CA ASP A 130 -22.33 21.29 -16.72
C ASP A 130 -22.68 22.68 -17.30
N GLY A 131 -22.24 22.93 -18.53
CA GLY A 131 -22.31 24.22 -19.21
C GLY A 131 -21.01 24.68 -19.89
N LEU A 132 -19.85 24.11 -19.52
CA LEU A 132 -18.57 24.40 -20.18
C LEU A 132 -18.54 23.96 -21.65
N HIS A 133 -19.39 23.00 -22.04
CA HIS A 133 -19.53 22.57 -23.43
C HIS A 133 -20.32 23.55 -24.32
N GLN A 134 -20.92 24.61 -23.77
CA GLN A 134 -21.73 25.59 -24.51
C GLN A 134 -20.94 26.82 -25.00
N TYR A 135 -19.65 26.91 -24.68
CA TYR A 135 -18.73 27.96 -25.11
C TYR A 135 -17.49 27.35 -25.78
#